data_AF-A0A426QSS3-F1
#
_entry.id   AF-A0A426QSS3-F1
#
_cell.length_a   1.000
_cell.length_b   1.000
_cell.length_c   1.000
_cell.angle_alpha   90.00
_cell.angle_beta   90.00
_cell.angle_gamma   90.00
#
_symmetry.space_group_name_H-M   'P 1'
#
loop_
_entity.id
_entity.type
_entity.pdbx_description
1 polymer ?
#
loop_
_entity_poly.entity_id
_entity_poly.type
_entity_poly.pdbx_seq_one_letter_code
_entity_poly.pdbx_strand_id
1 'polypeptide(L)'
;MKTNDRPVSRTDSPDWIGAGRMAPLLALLALAAVVVLAGCAGPRYATEVRYLPPTSQAGLSCLQGCQTDMQACQSDCQSRRQSCIAGIGPQVDAAFDQALRQYDAERRVYMRERQYYQLDRAMQFGLYRDPFYYGYPASFWFTDRFHDDPPIPPEAPSREAIRAAVIDQECNIDCGCQAAFDQCYVGCGGQVERRVVCVENCDGEAPVSRIPASPNSGPNDRGGAE
;
A
#
# COMPACT_ATOMS: atom_id res chain seq x y z
N MET A 1 -12.60 -43.95 53.50
CA MET A 1 -12.62 -43.26 54.82
C MET A 1 -12.21 -41.80 54.60
N LYS A 2 -13.03 -40.88 55.12
CA LYS A 2 -12.86 -39.41 55.12
C LYS A 2 -11.81 -38.98 56.15
N THR A 3 -11.07 -37.89 55.84
CA THR A 3 -10.74 -36.69 56.67
C THR A 3 -9.71 -35.88 55.86
N ASN A 4 -10.06 -34.78 55.18
CA ASN A 4 -10.24 -33.38 55.65
C ASN A 4 -9.09 -32.85 56.53
N ASP A 5 -8.32 -31.88 56.02
CA ASP A 5 -8.22 -30.51 56.56
C ASP A 5 -7.27 -29.62 55.70
N ARG A 6 -7.71 -28.40 55.39
CA ARG A 6 -6.95 -27.24 54.84
C ARG A 6 -6.44 -26.37 56.02
N PRO A 7 -5.85 -25.16 55.86
CA PRO A 7 -4.98 -24.55 54.83
C PRO A 7 -3.69 -23.92 55.43
N VAL A 8 -2.67 -23.61 54.63
CA VAL A 8 -1.75 -22.49 54.94
C VAL A 8 -1.44 -21.70 53.67
N SER A 9 -1.91 -20.46 53.70
CA SER A 9 -1.53 -19.33 52.86
C SER A 9 -0.06 -18.96 53.06
N ARG A 10 0.70 -18.83 51.95
CA ARG A 10 1.85 -17.93 51.90
C ARG A 10 1.68 -17.00 50.70
N THR A 11 1.19 -15.82 51.03
CA THR A 11 1.42 -14.56 50.33
C THR A 11 2.92 -14.37 50.13
N ASP A 12 3.39 -14.23 48.89
CA ASP A 12 4.65 -13.56 48.56
C ASP A 12 4.54 -13.03 47.11
N SER A 13 4.05 -11.80 47.01
CA SER A 13 4.42 -10.88 45.93
C SER A 13 5.42 -9.88 46.56
N PRO A 14 6.10 -9.00 45.80
CA PRO A 14 6.94 -9.19 44.62
C PRO A 14 8.28 -8.43 44.79
N ASP A 15 9.45 -9.06 44.55
CA ASP A 15 10.71 -8.31 44.53
C ASP A 15 10.98 -7.68 43.15
N TRP A 16 10.62 -6.40 43.06
CA TRP A 16 10.93 -5.48 41.98
C TRP A 16 12.30 -4.84 42.20
N ILE A 17 13.33 -5.26 41.47
CA ILE A 17 14.53 -4.43 41.26
C ILE A 17 15.01 -4.62 39.82
N GLY A 18 14.81 -3.62 38.96
CA GLY A 18 15.53 -3.52 37.68
C GLY A 18 14.74 -3.14 36.43
N ALA A 19 13.77 -2.22 36.50
CA ALA A 19 13.09 -1.73 35.28
C ALA A 19 12.75 -0.23 35.34
N GLY A 20 13.70 0.62 35.76
CA GLY A 20 13.43 2.02 36.06
C GLY A 20 13.36 3.01 34.89
N ARG A 21 13.71 2.62 33.65
CA ARG A 21 13.65 3.54 32.48
C ARG A 21 13.15 2.93 31.17
N MET A 22 13.19 1.60 31.02
CA MET A 22 12.67 0.93 29.81
C MET A 22 11.19 0.53 29.92
N ALA A 23 10.65 0.36 31.13
CA ALA A 23 9.26 -0.03 31.35
C ALA A 23 8.22 0.96 30.79
N PRO A 24 8.34 2.30 30.95
CA PRO A 24 7.33 3.21 30.42
C PRO A 24 7.43 3.33 28.88
N LEU A 25 8.63 3.22 28.31
CA LEU A 25 8.86 3.25 26.86
C LEU A 25 8.35 1.98 26.17
N LEU A 26 8.61 0.80 26.75
CA LEU A 26 8.05 -0.48 26.29
C LEU A 26 6.54 -0.54 26.48
N ALA A 27 6.01 -0.01 27.60
CA ALA A 27 4.57 0.09 27.81
C ALA A 27 3.91 1.06 26.82
N LEU A 28 4.52 2.21 26.52
CA LEU A 28 4.04 3.16 25.51
C LEU A 28 4.13 2.59 24.09
N LEU A 29 5.21 1.88 23.74
CA LEU A 29 5.35 1.18 22.47
C LEU A 29 4.32 0.04 22.34
N ALA A 30 4.06 -0.69 23.42
CA ALA A 30 3.02 -1.72 23.45
C ALA A 30 1.61 -1.12 23.32
N LEU A 31 1.33 -0.01 24.01
CA LEU A 31 0.05 0.72 23.89
C LEU A 31 -0.14 1.31 22.49
N ALA A 32 0.92 1.89 21.92
CA ALA A 32 0.90 2.40 20.55
C ALA A 32 0.70 1.28 19.53
N ALA A 33 1.35 0.12 19.72
CA ALA A 33 1.14 -1.05 18.87
C ALA A 33 -0.32 -1.57 18.93
N VAL A 34 -0.93 -1.61 20.11
CA VAL A 34 -2.34 -2.00 20.28
C VAL A 34 -3.29 -1.00 19.59
N VAL A 35 -3.01 0.30 19.68
CA VAL A 35 -3.81 1.35 19.01
C VAL A 35 -3.67 1.27 17.49
N VAL A 36 -2.48 1.01 16.97
CA VAL A 36 -2.24 0.84 15.52
C VAL A 36 -2.92 -0.42 14.99
N LEU A 37 -2.91 -1.53 15.75
CA LEU A 37 -3.58 -2.78 15.38
C LEU A 37 -5.11 -2.64 15.37
N ALA A 38 -5.69 -1.88 16.29
CA ALA A 38 -7.13 -1.59 16.30
C ALA A 38 -7.58 -0.69 15.13
N GLY A 39 -6.67 0.10 14.54
CA GLY A 39 -6.94 0.93 13.37
C GLY A 39 -6.99 0.17 12.03
N CYS A 40 -6.50 -1.07 11.98
CA CYS A 40 -6.47 -1.88 10.75
C CYS A 40 -7.67 -2.83 10.59
N ALA A 41 -8.56 -2.91 11.58
CA ALA A 41 -9.74 -3.77 11.56
C ALA A 41 -11.02 -3.02 11.13
N GLY A 42 -10.91 -2.12 10.15
CA GLY A 42 -12.08 -1.43 9.59
C GLY A 42 -12.94 -2.37 8.72
N PRO A 43 -14.26 -2.14 8.61
CA PRO A 43 -15.14 -2.93 7.76
C PRO A 43 -14.75 -2.79 6.28
N ARG A 44 -14.64 -3.93 5.60
CA ARG A 44 -14.45 -3.97 4.14
C ARG A 44 -15.79 -4.16 3.46
N TYR A 45 -16.13 -3.23 2.58
CA TYR A 45 -17.35 -3.28 1.78
C TYR A 45 -17.03 -3.64 0.33
N ALA A 46 -17.84 -4.51 -0.27
CA ALA A 46 -17.79 -4.84 -1.70
C ALA A 46 -19.17 -4.60 -2.33
N THR A 47 -19.18 -4.22 -3.60
CA THR A 47 -20.41 -4.11 -4.39
C THR A 47 -20.80 -5.48 -4.95
N GLU A 48 -21.86 -6.07 -4.43
CA GLU A 48 -22.49 -7.26 -4.99
C GLU A 48 -23.45 -6.84 -6.11
N VAL A 49 -23.34 -7.50 -7.27
CA VAL A 49 -24.22 -7.27 -8.42
C VAL A 49 -25.10 -8.51 -8.62
N ARG A 50 -26.41 -8.31 -8.60
CA ARG A 50 -27.39 -9.36 -8.84
C ARG A 50 -28.13 -9.12 -10.15
N TYR A 51 -28.14 -10.14 -11.00
CA TYR A 51 -28.78 -10.12 -12.32
C TYR A 51 -30.12 -10.86 -12.27
N LEU A 52 -31.21 -10.15 -12.57
CA LEU A 52 -32.56 -10.71 -12.67
C LEU A 52 -32.88 -10.95 -14.15
N PRO A 53 -33.07 -12.20 -14.60
CA PRO A 53 -33.28 -12.50 -16.02
C PRO A 53 -34.64 -11.99 -16.51
N PRO A 54 -34.76 -11.59 -17.79
CA PRO A 54 -36.03 -11.26 -18.41
C PRO A 54 -36.91 -12.51 -18.51
N THR A 55 -38.23 -12.34 -18.34
CA THR A 55 -39.22 -13.43 -18.48
C THR A 55 -39.58 -13.74 -19.93
N SER A 56 -39.11 -12.94 -20.90
CA SER A 56 -39.40 -13.11 -22.32
C SER A 56 -38.40 -14.03 -23.00
N GLN A 57 -38.89 -14.90 -23.88
CA GLN A 57 -38.02 -15.82 -24.65
C GLN A 57 -37.08 -15.06 -25.61
N ALA A 58 -37.53 -13.92 -26.15
CA ALA A 58 -36.69 -13.02 -26.95
C ALA A 58 -35.57 -12.36 -26.10
N GLY A 59 -35.83 -12.04 -24.83
CA GLY A 59 -34.83 -11.51 -23.90
C GLY A 59 -33.76 -12.54 -23.56
N LEU A 60 -34.15 -13.81 -23.38
CA LEU A 60 -33.21 -14.91 -23.15
C LEU A 60 -32.27 -15.15 -24.34
N SER A 61 -32.77 -15.04 -25.58
CA SER A 61 -31.90 -15.12 -26.77
C SER A 61 -30.98 -13.89 -26.89
N CYS A 62 -31.44 -12.70 -26.52
CA CYS A 62 -30.63 -11.48 -26.50
C CYS A 62 -29.46 -11.60 -25.51
N LEU A 63 -29.67 -12.21 -24.34
CA LEU A 63 -28.62 -12.44 -23.34
C LEU A 63 -27.48 -13.35 -23.82
N GLN A 64 -27.75 -14.30 -24.72
CA GLN A 64 -26.69 -15.11 -25.32
C GLN A 64 -25.73 -14.26 -26.17
N GLY A 65 -26.26 -13.24 -26.85
CA GLY A 65 -25.46 -12.23 -27.55
C GLY A 65 -24.58 -11.46 -26.57
N CYS A 66 -25.18 -10.93 -25.49
CA CYS A 66 -24.41 -10.21 -24.46
C CYS A 66 -23.28 -11.04 -23.84
N GLN A 67 -23.51 -12.34 -23.58
CA GLN A 67 -22.45 -13.23 -23.07
C GLN A 67 -21.33 -13.43 -24.08
N THR A 68 -21.68 -13.57 -25.36
CA THR A 68 -20.70 -13.69 -26.45
C THR A 68 -19.86 -12.41 -26.57
N ASP A 69 -20.51 -11.24 -26.53
CA ASP A 69 -19.85 -9.95 -26.57
C ASP A 69 -18.94 -9.72 -25.36
N MET A 70 -19.37 -10.16 -24.17
CA MET A 70 -18.54 -10.11 -22.96
C MET A 70 -17.27 -10.96 -23.12
N GLN A 71 -17.39 -12.19 -23.62
CA GLN A 71 -16.24 -13.07 -23.87
C GLN A 71 -15.31 -12.48 -24.93
N ALA A 72 -15.87 -11.91 -26.00
CA ALA A 72 -15.10 -11.23 -27.04
C ALA A 72 -14.37 -9.99 -26.48
N CYS A 73 -15.02 -9.20 -25.62
CA CYS A 73 -14.39 -8.06 -24.95
C CYS A 73 -13.23 -8.51 -24.05
N GLN A 74 -13.41 -9.59 -23.28
CA GLN A 74 -12.37 -10.12 -22.41
C GLN A 74 -11.16 -10.65 -23.20
N SER A 75 -11.39 -11.34 -24.31
CA SER A 75 -10.29 -11.86 -25.15
C SER A 75 -9.56 -10.73 -25.86
N ASP A 76 -10.27 -9.74 -26.38
CA ASP A 76 -9.69 -8.55 -27.00
C ASP A 76 -8.89 -7.71 -25.99
N CYS A 77 -9.39 -7.54 -24.77
CA CYS A 77 -8.68 -6.92 -23.67
C CYS A 77 -7.34 -7.61 -23.37
N GLN A 78 -7.35 -8.95 -23.28
CA GLN A 78 -6.13 -9.73 -23.06
C GLN A 78 -5.14 -9.57 -24.22
N SER A 79 -5.64 -9.58 -25.46
CA SER A 79 -4.83 -9.38 -26.66
C SER A 79 -4.18 -7.99 -26.71
N ARG A 80 -4.95 -6.93 -26.41
CA ARG A 80 -4.46 -5.55 -26.33
C ARG A 80 -3.39 -5.40 -25.25
N ARG A 81 -3.59 -5.99 -24.08
CA ARG A 81 -2.59 -6.01 -23.01
C ARG A 81 -1.32 -6.73 -23.43
N GLN A 82 -1.42 -7.90 -24.06
CA GLN A 82 -0.25 -8.62 -24.57
C GLN A 82 0.50 -7.83 -25.63
N SER A 83 -0.23 -7.12 -26.50
CA SER A 83 0.33 -6.25 -27.53
C SER A 83 1.08 -5.07 -26.92
N CYS A 84 0.53 -4.46 -25.86
CA CYS A 84 1.21 -3.42 -25.08
C CYS A 84 2.53 -3.94 -24.47
N ILE A 85 2.48 -5.10 -23.79
CA ILE A 85 3.66 -5.72 -23.16
C ILE A 85 4.72 -6.10 -24.21
N ALA A 86 4.32 -6.50 -25.41
CA ALA A 86 5.25 -6.82 -26.50
C ALA A 86 5.93 -5.56 -27.07
N GLY A 87 5.22 -4.43 -27.11
CA GLY A 87 5.72 -3.17 -27.65
C GLY A 87 6.56 -2.33 -26.68
N ILE A 88 6.61 -2.68 -25.39
CA ILE A 88 7.18 -1.82 -24.35
C ILE A 88 8.72 -1.82 -24.27
N GLY A 89 9.39 -2.72 -25.00
CA GLY A 89 10.85 -2.90 -24.96
C GLY A 89 11.66 -1.60 -25.02
N PRO A 90 11.44 -0.72 -26.01
CA PRO A 90 12.19 0.54 -26.12
C PRO A 90 12.01 1.48 -24.92
N GLN A 91 10.82 1.49 -24.31
CA GLN A 91 10.54 2.33 -23.14
C GLN A 91 11.24 1.78 -21.90
N VAL A 92 11.24 0.45 -21.73
CA VAL A 92 11.99 -0.24 -20.67
C VAL A 92 13.48 0.03 -20.80
N ASP A 93 14.03 -0.05 -22.01
CA ASP A 93 15.46 0.18 -22.24
C ASP A 93 15.82 1.65 -21.97
N ALA A 94 15.01 2.61 -22.40
CA ALA A 94 15.22 4.03 -22.10
C ALA A 94 15.15 4.34 -20.59
N ALA A 95 14.17 3.76 -19.88
CA ALA A 95 14.02 3.89 -18.44
C ALA A 95 15.19 3.22 -17.68
N PHE A 96 15.63 2.05 -18.14
CA PHE A 96 16.79 1.35 -17.57
C PHE A 96 18.08 2.14 -17.75
N ASP A 97 18.33 2.68 -18.94
CA ASP A 97 19.49 3.53 -19.21
C ASP A 97 19.47 4.80 -18.33
N GLN A 98 18.30 5.37 -18.09
CA GLN A 98 18.16 6.50 -17.18
C GLN A 98 18.47 6.11 -15.74
N ALA A 99 17.94 4.97 -15.26
CA ALA A 99 18.21 4.47 -13.92
C ALA A 99 19.69 4.15 -13.72
N LEU A 100 20.37 3.59 -14.74
CA LEU A 100 21.81 3.36 -14.70
C LEU A 100 22.60 4.66 -14.56
N ARG A 101 22.22 5.72 -15.29
CA ARG A 101 22.87 7.04 -15.15
C ARG A 101 22.70 7.64 -13.75
N GLN A 102 21.52 7.47 -13.14
CA GLN A 102 21.26 7.91 -11.77
C GLN A 102 22.09 7.11 -10.76
N TYR A 103 22.07 5.78 -10.87
CA TYR A 103 22.89 4.88 -10.07
C TYR A 103 24.38 5.20 -10.17
N ASP A 104 24.91 5.47 -11.37
CA ASP A 104 26.31 5.85 -11.55
C ASP A 104 26.64 7.19 -10.87
N ALA A 105 25.72 8.15 -10.88
CA ALA A 105 25.88 9.42 -10.19
C ALA A 105 25.92 9.24 -8.67
N GLU A 106 24.97 8.48 -8.12
CA GLU A 106 24.90 8.14 -6.69
C GLU A 106 26.12 7.34 -6.25
N ARG A 107 26.55 6.37 -7.06
CA ARG A 107 27.76 5.59 -6.80
C ARG A 107 29.00 6.45 -6.74
N ARG A 108 29.13 7.49 -7.58
CA ARG A 108 30.25 8.45 -7.48
C ARG A 108 30.22 9.24 -6.18
N VAL A 109 29.03 9.65 -5.72
CA VAL A 109 28.85 10.35 -4.44
C VAL A 109 29.23 9.41 -3.29
N TYR A 110 28.69 8.20 -3.27
CA TYR A 110 29.01 7.16 -2.29
C TYR A 110 30.53 6.88 -2.22
N MET A 111 31.20 6.74 -3.36
CA MET A 111 32.66 6.48 -3.38
C MET A 111 33.45 7.64 -2.76
N ARG A 112 33.04 8.89 -3.02
CA ARG A 112 33.65 10.08 -2.44
C ARG A 112 33.42 10.13 -0.93
N GLU A 113 32.18 9.91 -0.48
CA GLU A 113 31.83 9.91 0.95
C GLU A 113 32.55 8.79 1.70
N ARG A 114 32.66 7.60 1.10
CA ARG A 114 33.43 6.49 1.67
C ARG A 114 34.91 6.83 1.83
N GLN A 115 35.50 7.55 0.87
CA GLN A 115 36.88 8.00 0.99
C GLN A 115 37.04 9.02 2.13
N TYR A 116 36.13 9.98 2.26
CA TYR A 116 36.12 10.93 3.38
C TYR A 116 35.96 10.23 4.73
N TYR A 117 35.02 9.29 4.83
CA TYR A 117 34.82 8.46 6.02
C TYR A 117 36.09 7.70 6.41
N GLN A 118 36.80 7.10 5.43
CA GLN A 118 38.05 6.41 5.69
C GLN A 118 39.17 7.35 6.15
N LEU A 119 39.29 8.53 5.53
CA LEU A 119 40.27 9.54 5.91
C LEU A 119 40.01 10.08 7.32
N ASP A 120 38.76 10.44 7.61
CA ASP A 120 38.33 10.92 8.93
C ASP A 120 38.65 9.88 10.00
N ARG A 121 38.25 8.62 9.80
CA ARG A 121 38.57 7.52 10.70
C ARG A 121 40.09 7.32 10.86
N ALA A 122 40.87 7.40 9.78
CA ALA A 122 42.33 7.25 9.85
C ALA A 122 42.99 8.40 10.65
N MET A 123 42.51 9.63 10.48
CA MET A 123 42.97 10.80 11.24
C MET A 123 42.54 10.73 12.70
N GLN A 124 41.33 10.23 12.98
CA GLN A 124 40.80 10.04 14.33
C GLN A 124 41.59 9.00 15.13
N PHE A 125 42.05 7.93 14.48
CA PHE A 125 42.90 6.89 15.11
C PHE A 125 44.39 7.26 15.24
N GLY A 126 44.85 8.39 14.66
CA GLY A 126 46.27 8.76 14.61
C GLY A 126 46.64 10.15 15.14
N LEU A 127 45.68 11.08 15.28
CA LEU A 127 45.95 12.49 15.64
C LEU A 127 45.21 12.97 16.90
N TYR A 128 44.61 12.07 17.70
CA TYR A 128 44.06 12.46 19.01
C TYR A 128 45.14 12.91 20.02
N ARG A 129 46.41 12.88 19.63
CA ARG A 129 47.52 13.54 20.33
C ARG A 129 48.13 14.56 19.39
N ASP A 130 47.40 15.64 19.16
CA ASP A 130 47.92 16.87 18.57
C ASP A 130 49.16 17.32 19.40
N PRO A 131 50.37 17.38 18.83
CA PRO A 131 51.57 17.81 19.56
C PRO A 131 51.51 19.28 19.99
N PHE A 132 50.57 20.06 19.45
CA PHE A 132 50.44 21.50 19.64
C PHE A 132 49.25 21.89 20.53
N TYR A 133 48.55 20.92 21.15
CA TYR A 133 47.42 21.20 22.02
C TYR A 133 47.84 21.52 23.47
N TYR A 134 48.32 22.74 23.67
CA TYR A 134 48.51 23.33 25.00
C TYR A 134 47.18 23.86 25.55
N GLY A 135 46.54 23.09 26.44
CA GLY A 135 45.90 23.63 27.65
C GLY A 135 44.64 24.48 27.55
N TYR A 136 43.95 24.58 26.41
CA TYR A 136 42.62 25.21 26.37
C TYR A 136 41.51 24.15 26.31
N PRO A 137 40.50 24.21 27.20
CA PRO A 137 39.34 23.33 27.11
C PRO A 137 38.57 23.71 25.85
N ALA A 138 38.68 22.89 24.80
CA ALA A 138 37.89 23.05 23.59
C ALA A 138 36.41 23.10 23.99
N SER A 139 35.78 24.23 23.71
CA SER A 139 34.34 24.40 23.82
C SER A 139 33.66 23.32 22.97
N PHE A 140 32.76 22.58 23.60
CA PHE A 140 32.04 21.39 23.14
C PHE A 140 31.22 21.52 21.83
N TRP A 141 31.31 22.66 21.14
CA TRP A 141 30.58 22.96 19.90
C TRP A 141 31.42 22.71 18.63
N PHE A 142 32.67 22.25 18.76
CA PHE A 142 33.61 22.09 17.62
C PHE A 142 33.94 20.64 17.24
N THR A 143 33.41 19.64 17.94
CA THR A 143 33.56 18.22 17.53
C THR A 143 32.20 17.70 17.09
N ASP A 144 31.70 18.29 16.03
CA ASP A 144 30.54 17.75 15.35
C ASP A 144 31.06 16.46 14.66
N ARG A 145 30.86 15.33 15.35
CA ARG A 145 31.19 13.96 14.90
C ARG A 145 30.29 13.64 13.72
N PHE A 146 30.60 14.21 12.56
CA PHE A 146 29.73 14.13 11.39
C PHE A 146 29.71 12.73 10.74
N HIS A 147 30.58 11.80 11.13
CA HIS A 147 30.83 10.56 10.38
C HIS A 147 31.03 9.31 11.27
N ASP A 148 30.20 9.10 12.30
CA ASP A 148 30.26 7.84 13.05
C ASP A 148 29.74 6.65 12.21
N ASP A 149 28.74 6.88 11.35
CA ASP A 149 28.14 5.84 10.51
C ASP A 149 28.78 5.75 9.11
N PRO A 150 29.09 4.54 8.62
CA PRO A 150 29.60 4.34 7.28
C PRO A 150 28.52 4.68 6.23
N PRO A 151 28.87 5.28 5.08
CA PRO A 151 27.91 5.53 4.02
C PRO A 151 27.35 4.20 3.48
N ILE A 152 26.07 4.20 3.12
CA ILE A 152 25.35 3.02 2.62
C ILE A 152 25.51 2.95 1.08
N PRO A 153 25.90 1.80 0.50
CA PRO A 153 26.02 1.67 -0.94
C PRO A 153 24.65 1.76 -1.63
N PRO A 154 24.55 2.46 -2.79
CA PRO A 154 23.32 2.48 -3.57
C PRO A 154 23.03 1.09 -4.16
N GLU A 155 21.75 0.74 -4.29
CA GLU A 155 21.31 -0.51 -4.88
C GLU A 155 21.30 -0.42 -6.41
N ALA A 156 21.78 -1.47 -7.09
CA ALA A 156 21.84 -1.49 -8.54
C ALA A 156 20.43 -1.69 -9.15
N PRO A 157 20.04 -0.91 -10.18
CA PRO A 157 18.75 -1.10 -10.83
C PRO A 157 18.73 -2.42 -11.62
N SER A 158 17.60 -3.14 -11.58
CA SER A 158 17.37 -4.34 -12.40
C SER A 158 16.41 -4.03 -13.55
N ARG A 159 16.67 -4.62 -14.72
CA ARG A 159 15.85 -4.43 -15.92
C ARG A 159 14.47 -5.05 -15.75
N GLU A 160 14.39 -6.16 -15.03
CA GLU A 160 13.15 -6.88 -14.74
C GLU A 160 12.22 -6.06 -13.83
N ALA A 161 12.75 -5.42 -12.79
CA ALA A 161 11.95 -4.57 -11.90
C ALA A 161 11.42 -3.34 -12.64
N ILE A 162 12.26 -2.69 -13.47
CA ILE A 162 11.84 -1.55 -14.28
C ILE A 162 10.80 -1.98 -15.32
N ARG A 163 10.98 -3.13 -15.96
CA ARG A 163 9.97 -3.70 -16.87
C ARG A 163 8.64 -3.91 -16.16
N ALA A 164 8.63 -4.47 -14.95
CA ALA A 164 7.41 -4.69 -14.19
C ALA A 164 6.71 -3.35 -13.85
N ALA A 165 7.48 -2.34 -13.44
CA ALA A 165 6.96 -1.00 -13.14
C ALA A 165 6.35 -0.33 -14.38
N VAL A 166 7.03 -0.41 -15.51
CA VAL A 166 6.55 0.18 -16.77
C VAL A 166 5.28 -0.55 -17.27
N ILE A 167 5.21 -1.89 -17.15
CA ILE A 167 4.00 -2.66 -17.48
C ILE A 167 2.81 -2.21 -16.62
N ASP A 168 3.03 -1.96 -15.33
CA ASP A 168 1.98 -1.52 -14.41
C ASP A 168 1.50 -0.09 -14.75
N GLN A 169 2.41 0.80 -15.12
CA GLN A 169 2.07 2.19 -15.44
C GLN A 169 1.39 2.34 -16.80
N GLU A 170 1.84 1.61 -17.82
CA GLU A 170 1.42 1.84 -19.21
C GLU A 170 0.43 0.78 -19.73
N CYS A 171 0.50 -0.45 -19.24
CA CYS A 171 -0.33 -1.56 -19.72
C CYS A 171 -1.46 -1.95 -18.75
N ASN A 172 -1.74 -1.12 -17.74
CA ASN A 172 -2.93 -1.26 -16.90
C ASN A 172 -4.15 -0.67 -17.62
N ILE A 173 -4.77 -1.48 -18.48
CA ILE A 173 -5.91 -1.11 -19.30
C ILE A 173 -7.20 -1.51 -18.56
N ASP A 174 -8.03 -0.53 -18.21
CA ASP A 174 -9.42 -0.80 -17.82
C ASP A 174 -10.24 -1.10 -19.09
N CYS A 175 -10.63 -2.36 -19.22
CA CYS A 175 -11.32 -2.85 -20.41
C CYS A 175 -12.82 -2.60 -20.41
N GLY A 176 -13.42 -2.18 -19.28
CA GLY A 176 -14.84 -1.79 -19.21
C GLY A 176 -15.86 -2.87 -19.58
N CYS A 177 -15.45 -4.13 -19.76
CA CYS A 177 -16.32 -5.21 -20.26
C CYS A 177 -17.54 -5.45 -19.36
N GLN A 178 -17.39 -5.29 -18.04
CA GLN A 178 -18.49 -5.45 -17.09
C GLN A 178 -19.56 -4.37 -17.29
N ALA A 179 -19.16 -3.12 -17.52
CA ALA A 179 -20.09 -2.01 -17.73
C ALA A 179 -20.85 -2.17 -19.06
N ALA A 180 -20.16 -2.63 -20.12
CA ALA A 180 -20.80 -2.94 -21.39
C ALA A 180 -21.81 -4.10 -21.27
N PHE A 181 -21.46 -5.14 -20.51
CA PHE A 181 -22.36 -6.26 -20.24
C PHE A 181 -23.60 -5.82 -19.45
N ASP A 182 -23.43 -5.01 -18.40
CA ASP A 182 -24.55 -4.48 -17.61
C ASP A 182 -25.54 -3.68 -18.47
N GLN A 183 -25.02 -2.86 -19.39
CA GLN A 183 -25.86 -2.10 -20.33
C GLN A 183 -26.61 -3.02 -21.30
N CYS A 184 -25.94 -4.04 -21.85
CA CYS A 184 -26.56 -5.04 -22.71
C CYS A 184 -27.65 -5.82 -21.97
N TYR A 185 -27.38 -6.20 -20.71
CA TYR A 185 -28.29 -6.95 -19.86
C TYR A 185 -29.59 -6.18 -19.59
N VAL A 186 -29.50 -4.88 -19.28
CA VAL A 186 -30.67 -4.01 -19.11
C VAL A 186 -31.39 -3.78 -20.44
N GLY A 187 -30.65 -3.63 -21.55
CA GLY A 187 -31.20 -3.49 -22.90
C GLY A 187 -32.03 -4.69 -23.36
N CYS A 188 -31.65 -5.91 -22.96
CA CYS A 188 -32.40 -7.15 -23.21
C CYS A 188 -33.65 -7.32 -22.31
N GLY A 189 -33.94 -6.34 -21.44
CA GLY A 189 -35.07 -6.38 -20.51
C GLY A 189 -34.78 -7.03 -19.16
N GLY A 190 -33.51 -7.31 -18.86
CA GLY A 190 -33.07 -7.75 -17.53
C GLY A 190 -32.97 -6.58 -16.55
N GLN A 191 -32.85 -6.89 -15.25
CA GLN A 191 -32.57 -5.88 -14.23
C GLN A 191 -31.27 -6.20 -13.50
N VAL A 192 -30.52 -5.15 -13.16
CA VAL A 192 -29.24 -5.23 -12.45
C VAL A 192 -29.40 -4.51 -11.10
N GLU A 193 -29.40 -5.27 -10.02
CA GLU A 193 -29.42 -4.73 -8.65
C GLU A 193 -27.98 -4.67 -8.12
N ARG A 194 -27.56 -3.50 -7.64
CA ARG A 194 -26.25 -3.31 -7.01
C ARG A 194 -26.44 -3.05 -5.52
N ARG A 195 -25.83 -3.87 -4.68
CA ARG A 195 -25.86 -3.74 -3.22
C ARG A 195 -24.44 -3.63 -2.69
N VAL A 196 -24.21 -2.74 -1.73
CA VAL A 196 -22.95 -2.71 -0.98
C VAL A 196 -23.10 -3.68 0.19
N VAL A 197 -22.26 -4.72 0.21
CA VAL A 197 -22.24 -5.75 1.25
C VAL A 197 -20.90 -5.67 1.98
N CYS A 198 -20.93 -5.78 3.30
CA CYS A 198 -19.71 -5.88 4.08
C CYS A 198 -19.18 -7.31 4.00
N VAL A 199 -17.92 -7.47 3.59
CA VAL A 199 -17.24 -8.75 3.37
C VAL A 199 -16.34 -9.11 4.56
N GLU A 200 -15.72 -8.14 5.24
CA GLU A 200 -14.83 -8.37 6.39
C GLU A 200 -15.00 -7.29 7.48
N ASN A 201 -14.75 -7.62 8.76
CA ASN A 201 -14.79 -6.72 9.93
C ASN A 201 -16.08 -5.91 10.10
N CYS A 202 -17.23 -6.57 9.95
CA CYS A 202 -18.56 -5.95 9.91
C CYS A 202 -19.18 -5.72 11.30
N ASP A 203 -18.37 -5.38 12.30
CA ASP A 203 -18.80 -5.29 13.71
C ASP A 203 -19.35 -3.90 14.09
N GLY A 204 -19.71 -3.07 13.10
CA GLY A 204 -20.28 -1.74 13.27
C GLY A 204 -21.41 -1.45 12.27
N GLU A 205 -22.40 -0.68 12.72
CA GLU A 205 -23.63 -0.29 12.02
C GLU A 205 -23.39 -0.06 10.51
N ALA A 206 -24.03 -0.86 9.67
CA ALA A 206 -23.89 -0.78 8.22
C ALA A 206 -24.24 0.64 7.72
N PRO A 207 -23.45 1.26 6.84
CA PRO A 207 -23.83 2.50 6.20
C PRO A 207 -25.10 2.23 5.38
N VAL A 208 -26.21 2.86 5.78
CA VAL A 208 -27.45 2.89 5.02
C VAL A 208 -27.08 3.37 3.61
N SER A 209 -27.27 2.49 2.62
CA SER A 209 -26.91 2.69 1.23
C SER A 209 -27.57 3.96 0.69
N ARG A 210 -26.89 5.11 0.76
CA ARG A 210 -27.19 6.23 -0.11
C ARG A 210 -26.56 5.93 -1.45
N ILE A 211 -27.29 5.18 -2.27
CA ILE A 211 -27.10 5.15 -3.71
C ILE A 211 -27.09 6.63 -4.15
N PRO A 212 -26.00 7.19 -4.71
CA PRO A 212 -26.08 8.52 -5.30
C PRO A 212 -27.11 8.44 -6.42
N ALA A 213 -28.15 9.28 -6.34
CA ALA A 213 -29.14 9.41 -7.39
C ALA A 213 -28.41 9.64 -8.72
N SER A 214 -28.83 8.88 -9.74
CA SER A 214 -28.36 9.02 -11.12
C SER A 214 -28.33 10.51 -11.53
N PRO A 215 -27.28 10.99 -12.22
CA PRO A 215 -27.11 12.42 -12.56
C PRO A 215 -28.15 12.99 -13.56
N ASN A 216 -29.24 12.28 -13.86
CA ASN A 216 -30.22 12.65 -14.87
C ASN A 216 -31.61 13.07 -14.34
N SER A 217 -31.79 13.30 -13.03
CA SER A 217 -33.01 13.97 -12.54
C SER A 217 -32.74 15.47 -12.32
N GLY A 218 -32.64 16.22 -13.42
CA GLY A 218 -32.79 17.67 -13.37
C GLY A 218 -34.24 18.02 -13.05
N PRO A 219 -34.53 18.97 -12.13
CA PRO A 219 -35.88 19.39 -11.85
C PRO A 219 -36.44 20.14 -13.06
N ASN A 220 -37.46 19.57 -13.67
CA ASN A 220 -38.26 20.19 -14.71
C ASN A 220 -39.37 21.00 -14.02
N ASP A 221 -39.03 22.17 -13.47
CA ASP A 221 -40.02 23.10 -12.93
C ASP A 221 -40.64 23.91 -14.08
N ARG A 222 -41.71 23.35 -14.65
CA ARG A 222 -42.74 24.08 -15.40
C ARG A 222 -44.06 24.03 -14.64
N GLY A 223 -44.48 25.20 -14.15
CA GLY A 223 -45.85 25.55 -13.75
C GLY A 223 -45.81 27.01 -13.27
N GLY A 224 -46.51 28.00 -13.83
CA GLY A 224 -47.70 27.99 -14.67
C GLY A 224 -48.95 28.22 -13.83
N ALA A 225 -49.47 29.46 -13.86
CA ALA A 225 -50.71 30.00 -13.26
C ALA A 225 -50.67 30.20 -11.72
N GLU A 226 -51.10 31.30 -11.11
CA GLU A 226 -52.03 32.39 -11.47
C GLU A 226 -51.51 33.76 -10.99
#